data_AF-A0A0Q3BHL0-F1
#
_entry.id   AF-A0A0Q3BHL0-F1
#
_cell.length_a   1.000
_cell.length_b   1.000
_cell.length_c   1.000
_cell.angle_alpha   90.00
_cell.angle_beta   90.00
_cell.angle_gamma   90.00
#
_symmetry.space_group_name_H-M   'P 1'
#
loop_
_entity.id
_entity.type
_entity.pdbx_description
1 polymer ?
#
loop_
_entity_poly.entity_id
_entity_poly.type
_entity_poly.pdbx_seq_one_letter_code
_entity_poly.pdbx_strand_id
1 'polypeptide(L)'
;MSGHLADQKLFEEIDERWQRADEWSFPKSISIGWPIDGTPKAEDFRRVSIQYYQASRSICEMVSGNKIEDYVASYPVIYLFRHSVELALKAVALHQTGSSKGGHDLATLAGMIKGLPEWAKAWIAELHRLDKRSTGLRYPDTDVAFFEAGSLLSDWLEKTERLHSALLGMSQTRI
;
A
#
# COMPACT_ATOMS: atom_id res chain seq x y z
N MET A 1 -15.17 -28.57 -18.71
CA MET A 1 -13.98 -27.83 -19.20
C MET A 1 -12.97 -27.66 -18.07
N SER A 2 -12.21 -28.69 -17.66
CA SER A 2 -11.36 -28.53 -16.45
C SER A 2 -10.08 -29.39 -16.38
N GLY A 3 -9.67 -30.09 -17.43
CA GLY A 3 -8.40 -30.82 -17.42
C GLY A 3 -7.18 -29.92 -17.65
N HIS A 4 -7.29 -28.94 -18.55
CA HIS A 4 -6.14 -28.20 -19.07
C HIS A 4 -5.54 -27.15 -18.10
N LEU A 5 -6.33 -26.59 -17.17
CA LEU A 5 -5.84 -25.59 -16.21
C LEU A 5 -5.18 -26.21 -14.97
N ALA A 6 -5.53 -27.45 -14.62
CA ALA A 6 -4.98 -28.12 -13.44
C ALA A 6 -3.49 -28.46 -13.60
N ASP A 7 -3.02 -28.65 -14.84
CA ASP A 7 -1.64 -28.95 -15.17
C ASP A 7 -0.78 -27.69 -15.42
N GLN A 8 -1.39 -26.50 -15.41
CA GLN A 8 -0.69 -25.22 -15.59
C GLN A 8 -0.21 -24.64 -14.25
N LYS A 9 0.94 -23.96 -14.28
CA LYS A 9 1.45 -23.26 -13.08
C LYS A 9 0.66 -21.98 -12.86
N LEU A 10 0.46 -21.60 -11.58
CA LEU A 10 -0.15 -20.31 -11.22
C LEU A 10 0.67 -19.12 -11.75
N PHE A 11 1.99 -19.26 -11.86
CA PHE A 11 2.89 -18.30 -12.47
C PHE A 11 3.78 -19.01 -13.51
N GLU A 12 3.78 -18.51 -14.73
CA GLU A 12 4.58 -19.00 -15.85
C GLU A 12 5.66 -17.97 -16.23
N GLU A 13 6.69 -18.41 -16.94
CA GLU A 13 7.66 -17.48 -17.54
C GLU A 13 6.95 -16.65 -18.62
N ILE A 14 7.31 -15.37 -18.70
CA ILE A 14 6.74 -14.44 -19.68
C ILE A 14 7.25 -14.82 -21.06
N ASP A 15 6.34 -15.19 -21.96
CA ASP A 15 6.63 -15.49 -23.37
C ASP A 15 5.83 -14.59 -24.34
N GLU A 16 5.82 -14.93 -25.63
CA GLU A 16 5.12 -14.18 -26.68
C GLU A 16 3.63 -13.94 -26.40
N ARG A 17 2.97 -14.82 -25.64
CA ARG A 17 1.56 -14.68 -25.24
C ARG A 17 1.31 -13.46 -24.36
N TRP A 18 2.33 -12.86 -23.73
CA TRP A 18 2.21 -11.67 -22.87
C TRP A 18 2.50 -10.36 -23.62
N GLN A 19 2.87 -10.40 -24.90
CA GLN A 19 3.15 -9.20 -25.69
C GLN A 19 1.87 -8.35 -25.87
N ARG A 20 2.02 -7.04 -25.75
CA ARG A 20 0.94 -6.05 -25.88
C ARG A 20 1.48 -4.76 -26.49
N ALA A 21 0.61 -4.04 -27.21
CA ALA A 21 0.98 -2.77 -27.86
C ALA A 21 1.34 -1.68 -26.84
N ASP A 22 0.63 -1.67 -25.71
CA ASP A 22 0.82 -0.74 -24.59
C ASP A 22 0.30 -1.37 -23.28
N GLU A 23 0.46 -0.67 -22.16
CA GLU A 23 0.02 -1.09 -20.83
C GLU A 23 -1.51 -1.26 -20.68
N TRP A 24 -2.30 -0.62 -21.54
CA TRP A 24 -3.77 -0.62 -21.56
C TRP A 24 -4.35 -1.69 -22.49
N SER A 25 -3.53 -2.28 -23.34
CA SER A 25 -3.90 -3.33 -24.27
C SER A 25 -3.99 -4.72 -23.61
N PHE A 26 -4.61 -5.66 -24.32
CA PHE A 26 -4.65 -7.07 -23.96
C PHE A 26 -3.44 -7.83 -24.53
N PRO A 27 -3.04 -8.98 -23.94
CA PRO A 27 -3.67 -9.62 -22.78
C PRO A 27 -3.33 -8.96 -21.44
N LYS A 28 -4.28 -9.03 -20.49
CA LYS A 28 -4.06 -8.61 -19.10
C LYS A 28 -3.41 -9.74 -18.32
N SER A 29 -2.47 -9.41 -17.45
CA SER A 29 -1.74 -10.39 -16.64
C SER A 29 -1.48 -9.88 -15.23
N ILE A 30 -1.29 -10.82 -14.30
CA ILE A 30 -0.72 -10.56 -12.97
C ILE A 30 0.73 -11.02 -13.02
N SER A 31 1.66 -10.09 -12.96
CA SER A 31 3.10 -10.36 -13.06
C SER A 31 3.82 -9.96 -11.78
N ILE A 32 4.71 -10.83 -11.31
CA ILE A 32 5.66 -10.53 -10.24
C ILE A 32 7.03 -10.39 -10.91
N GLY A 33 7.76 -9.32 -10.58
CA GLY A 33 9.10 -9.10 -11.13
C GLY A 33 9.17 -7.79 -11.90
N TRP A 34 9.51 -6.72 -11.20
CA TRP A 34 10.51 -5.83 -11.73
C TRP A 34 11.79 -6.15 -10.95
N PRO A 35 12.84 -6.70 -11.58
CA PRO A 35 14.11 -6.81 -10.88
C PRO A 35 14.53 -5.41 -10.48
N ILE A 36 14.62 -5.17 -9.16
CA ILE A 36 15.40 -4.04 -8.67
C ILE A 36 16.84 -4.50 -8.80
N ASP A 37 17.54 -4.00 -9.81
CA ASP A 37 18.98 -4.23 -9.94
C ASP A 37 19.70 -3.50 -8.79
N GLY A 38 20.19 -4.27 -7.81
CA GLY A 38 20.94 -3.76 -6.67
C GLY A 38 20.09 -3.33 -5.48
N THR A 39 20.59 -2.36 -4.71
CA THR A 39 19.94 -1.90 -3.47
C THR A 39 18.71 -1.04 -3.78
N PRO A 40 17.53 -1.31 -3.19
CA PRO A 40 16.34 -0.49 -3.38
C PRO A 40 16.58 0.99 -3.11
N LYS A 41 16.07 1.86 -3.98
CA LYS A 41 16.15 3.32 -3.86
C LYS A 41 14.82 3.89 -3.37
N ALA A 42 14.83 5.16 -2.95
CA ALA A 42 13.63 5.85 -2.49
C ALA A 42 12.51 5.84 -3.55
N GLU A 43 12.88 5.93 -4.84
CA GLU A 43 11.94 5.88 -5.96
C GLU A 43 11.22 4.54 -6.09
N ASP A 44 11.87 3.42 -5.75
CA ASP A 44 11.26 2.09 -5.81
C ASP A 44 10.15 1.98 -4.77
N PHE A 45 10.45 2.35 -3.52
CA PHE A 45 9.46 2.39 -2.44
C PHE A 45 8.31 3.36 -2.77
N ARG A 46 8.62 4.52 -3.35
CA ARG A 46 7.62 5.50 -3.76
C ARG A 46 6.68 4.94 -4.83
N ARG A 47 7.22 4.29 -5.86
CA ARG A 47 6.43 3.67 -6.94
C ARG A 47 5.49 2.61 -6.38
N VAL A 48 5.99 1.71 -5.55
CA VAL A 48 5.17 0.64 -4.97
C VAL A 48 4.14 1.22 -3.99
N SER A 49 4.48 2.25 -3.21
CA SER A 49 3.51 2.96 -2.37
C SER A 49 2.31 3.48 -3.15
N ILE A 50 2.55 4.09 -4.32
CA ILE A 50 1.48 4.60 -5.20
C ILE A 50 0.58 3.46 -5.67
N GLN A 51 1.16 2.33 -6.08
CA GLN A 51 0.39 1.16 -6.54
C GLN A 51 -0.55 0.62 -5.45
N TYR A 52 -0.06 0.47 -4.22
CA TYR A 52 -0.89 0.00 -3.10
C TYR A 52 -1.97 1.02 -2.71
N TYR A 53 -1.66 2.32 -2.77
CA TYR A 53 -2.66 3.35 -2.50
C TYR A 53 -3.75 3.38 -3.58
N GLN A 54 -3.37 3.28 -4.85
CA GLN A 54 -4.33 3.20 -5.96
C GLN A 54 -5.23 1.96 -5.83
N ALA A 55 -4.66 0.79 -5.50
CA ALA A 55 -5.44 -0.42 -5.25
C ALA A 55 -6.44 -0.22 -4.10
N SER A 56 -6.01 0.40 -3.00
CA SER A 56 -6.90 0.76 -1.89
C SER A 56 -8.03 1.69 -2.33
N ARG A 57 -7.74 2.72 -3.15
CA ARG A 57 -8.74 3.65 -3.66
C ARG A 57 -9.74 2.98 -4.60
N SER A 58 -9.29 2.10 -5.49
CA SER A 58 -10.19 1.39 -6.41
C SER A 58 -11.22 0.54 -5.65
N ILE A 59 -10.84 -0.06 -4.51
CA ILE A 59 -11.82 -0.76 -3.66
C ILE A 59 -12.81 0.24 -3.03
N CYS A 60 -12.36 1.40 -2.57
CA CYS A 60 -13.27 2.46 -2.09
C CYS A 60 -14.24 2.94 -3.19
N GLU A 61 -13.79 3.03 -4.44
CA GLU A 61 -14.66 3.37 -5.58
C GLU A 61 -15.71 2.29 -5.84
N MET A 62 -15.33 1.02 -5.70
CA MET A 62 -16.28 -0.10 -5.76
C MET A 62 -17.32 -0.02 -4.65
N VAL A 63 -16.92 0.33 -3.42
CA VAL A 63 -17.86 0.54 -2.29
C VAL A 63 -18.81 1.70 -2.60
N SER A 64 -18.28 2.87 -2.99
CA SER A 64 -19.09 4.03 -3.38
C SER A 64 -20.06 3.73 -4.53
N GLY A 65 -19.65 2.85 -5.45
CA GLY A 65 -20.45 2.40 -6.59
C GLY A 65 -21.38 1.22 -6.29
N ASN A 66 -21.55 0.82 -5.03
CA ASN A 66 -22.35 -0.33 -4.59
C ASN A 66 -22.01 -1.63 -5.34
N LYS A 67 -20.72 -1.87 -5.62
CA LYS A 67 -20.21 -3.10 -6.23
C LYS A 67 -19.71 -4.12 -5.21
N ILE A 68 -19.44 -3.66 -3.99
CA ILE A 68 -19.03 -4.44 -2.82
C ILE A 68 -19.53 -3.72 -1.58
N GLU A 69 -19.92 -4.46 -0.54
CA GLU A 69 -20.32 -3.91 0.74
C GLU A 69 -19.12 -3.31 1.49
N ASP A 70 -19.36 -2.21 2.22
CA ASP A 70 -18.35 -1.51 2.99
C ASP A 70 -17.70 -2.40 4.08
N TYR A 71 -18.50 -3.18 4.81
CA TYR A 71 -18.03 -4.08 5.86
C TYR A 71 -17.18 -5.24 5.32
N VAL A 72 -17.41 -5.67 4.07
CA VAL A 72 -16.58 -6.69 3.39
C VAL A 72 -15.25 -6.08 2.95
N ALA A 73 -15.27 -4.84 2.47
CA ALA A 73 -14.10 -4.14 1.93
C ALA A 73 -13.17 -3.53 2.99
N SER A 74 -13.67 -3.26 4.20
CA SER A 74 -12.98 -2.44 5.21
C SER A 74 -11.58 -2.95 5.55
N TYR A 75 -11.42 -4.23 5.86
CA TYR A 75 -10.11 -4.79 6.25
C TYR A 75 -9.08 -4.73 5.11
N PRO A 76 -9.41 -5.20 3.88
CA PRO A 76 -8.55 -5.04 2.71
C PRO A 76 -8.17 -3.58 2.42
N VAL A 77 -9.12 -2.64 2.46
CA VAL A 77 -8.86 -1.20 2.22
C VAL A 77 -7.84 -0.67 3.22
N ILE A 78 -8.06 -0.89 4.51
CA ILE A 78 -7.17 -0.41 5.56
C ILE A 78 -5.79 -1.07 5.42
N TYR A 79 -5.74 -2.36 5.15
CA TYR A 79 -4.48 -3.09 4.97
C TYR A 79 -3.64 -2.53 3.82
N LEU A 80 -4.25 -2.36 2.63
CA LEU A 80 -3.58 -1.82 1.45
C LEU A 80 -3.09 -0.38 1.69
N PHE A 81 -3.93 0.46 2.30
CA PHE A 81 -3.54 1.83 2.65
C PHE A 81 -2.39 1.84 3.66
N ARG A 82 -2.47 1.05 4.74
CA ARG A 82 -1.40 0.93 5.73
C ARG A 82 -0.09 0.47 5.10
N HIS A 83 -0.14 -0.43 4.12
CA HIS A 83 1.04 -0.84 3.36
C HIS A 83 1.60 0.30 2.49
N SER A 84 0.74 1.08 1.82
CA SER A 84 1.17 2.26 1.07
C SER A 84 1.87 3.30 1.96
N VAL A 85 1.39 3.50 3.20
CA VAL A 85 2.00 4.41 4.17
C VAL A 85 3.38 3.90 4.60
N GLU A 86 3.54 2.62 4.91
CA GLU A 86 4.85 2.04 5.23
C GLU A 86 5.87 2.30 4.12
N LEU A 87 5.50 2.02 2.87
CA LEU A 87 6.36 2.21 1.72
C LEU A 87 6.69 3.69 1.48
N ALA A 88 5.73 4.59 1.66
CA ALA A 88 5.98 6.02 1.57
C ALA A 88 6.94 6.50 2.67
N LEU A 89 6.78 6.02 3.92
CA LEU A 89 7.70 6.35 5.01
C LEU A 89 9.11 5.82 4.74
N LYS A 90 9.24 4.61 4.19
CA LYS A 90 10.54 4.06 3.75
C LYS A 90 11.18 4.91 2.65
N ALA A 91 10.39 5.37 1.68
CA ALA A 91 10.86 6.26 0.63
C ALA A 91 11.40 7.58 1.22
N VAL A 92 10.65 8.21 2.14
CA VAL A 92 11.07 9.45 2.82
C VAL A 92 12.32 9.21 3.66
N ALA A 93 12.34 8.18 4.50
CA ALA A 93 13.48 7.88 5.37
C ALA A 93 14.76 7.62 4.56
N LEU A 94 14.66 6.86 3.47
CA LEU A 94 15.77 6.57 2.57
C LEU A 94 16.26 7.84 1.86
N HIS A 95 15.33 8.69 1.40
CA HIS A 95 15.66 9.99 0.79
C HIS A 95 16.36 10.95 1.76
N GLN A 96 15.89 11.02 3.02
CA GLN A 96 16.43 11.96 4.01
C GLN A 96 17.72 11.48 4.68
N THR A 97 17.90 10.15 4.85
CA THR A 97 18.95 9.59 5.69
C THR A 97 19.89 8.61 4.99
N GLY A 98 19.58 8.21 3.75
CA GLY A 98 20.30 7.16 3.04
C GLY A 98 20.05 5.75 3.57
N SER A 99 19.14 5.57 4.54
CA SER A 99 18.78 4.27 5.10
C SER A 99 17.29 4.21 5.45
N SER A 100 16.67 3.06 5.22
CA SER A 100 15.39 2.72 5.80
C SER A 100 15.59 1.53 6.72
N LYS A 101 15.11 1.60 7.97
CA LYS A 101 15.14 0.43 8.86
C LYS A 101 14.36 -0.74 8.24
N GLY A 102 14.91 -1.94 8.41
CA GLY A 102 14.18 -3.18 8.12
C GLY A 102 12.96 -3.33 9.04
N GLY A 103 11.92 -4.02 8.55
CA GLY A 103 10.68 -4.27 9.28
C GLY A 103 9.49 -3.41 8.83
N HIS A 104 8.41 -3.49 9.61
CA HIS A 104 7.08 -2.96 9.28
C HIS A 104 6.55 -1.96 10.32
N ASP A 105 7.38 -1.53 11.26
CA ASP A 105 6.95 -0.69 12.38
C ASP A 105 6.79 0.78 11.96
N LEU A 106 5.54 1.24 11.83
CA LEU A 106 5.24 2.61 11.36
C LEU A 106 5.74 3.69 12.33
N ALA A 107 5.69 3.45 13.65
CA ALA A 107 6.15 4.42 14.65
C ALA A 107 7.66 4.66 14.53
N THR A 108 8.42 3.58 14.35
CA THR A 108 9.86 3.61 14.12
C THR A 108 10.20 4.36 12.84
N LEU A 109 9.49 4.07 11.74
CA LEU A 109 9.71 4.75 10.46
C LEU A 109 9.37 6.25 10.55
N ALA A 110 8.25 6.61 11.18
CA ALA A 110 7.87 8.01 11.38
C ALA A 110 8.89 8.78 12.24
N GLY A 111 9.47 8.13 13.25
CA GLY A 111 10.51 8.72 14.10
C GLY A 111 11.83 9.03 13.37
N MET A 112 12.07 8.45 12.19
CA MET A 112 13.25 8.75 11.36
C MET A 112 13.08 10.01 10.52
N ILE A 113 11.85 10.50 10.32
CA ILE A 113 11.54 11.55 9.35
C ILE A 113 11.56 12.92 10.01
N LYS A 114 12.38 13.82 9.45
CA LYS A 114 12.40 15.23 9.83
C LYS A 114 11.29 15.99 9.09
N GLY A 115 10.68 16.95 9.78
CA GLY A 115 9.66 17.83 9.21
C GLY A 115 8.27 17.20 9.02
N LEU A 116 8.04 15.99 9.55
CA LEU A 116 6.72 15.36 9.49
C LEU A 116 5.72 16.18 10.35
N PRO A 117 4.62 16.68 9.78
CA PRO A 117 3.64 17.47 10.53
C PRO A 117 2.97 16.67 11.65
N GLU A 118 2.59 17.33 12.75
CA GLU A 118 1.96 16.66 13.91
C GLU A 118 0.67 15.92 13.55
N TRP A 119 -0.15 16.46 12.65
CA TRP A 119 -1.36 15.77 12.18
C TRP A 119 -1.04 14.45 11.48
N ALA A 120 0.05 14.40 10.70
CA ALA A 120 0.47 13.20 9.99
C ALA A 120 1.03 12.17 10.98
N LYS A 121 1.83 12.61 11.95
CA LYS A 121 2.31 11.75 13.05
C LYS A 121 1.15 11.11 13.81
N ALA A 122 0.11 11.88 14.14
CA ALA A 122 -1.07 11.39 14.84
C ALA A 122 -1.80 10.30 14.05
N TRP A 123 -2.06 10.52 12.75
CA TRP A 123 -2.71 9.52 11.91
C TRP A 123 -1.86 8.26 11.67
N ILE A 124 -0.54 8.42 11.52
CA ILE A 124 0.37 7.27 11.41
C ILE A 124 0.39 6.46 12.71
N ALA A 125 0.37 7.13 13.87
CA ALA A 125 0.30 6.46 15.18
C ALA A 125 -1.02 5.71 15.36
N GLU A 126 -2.13 6.26 14.84
CA GLU A 126 -3.42 5.58 14.82
C GLU A 126 -3.39 4.32 13.94
N LEU A 127 -2.90 4.41 12.70
CA LEU A 127 -2.70 3.25 11.83
C LEU A 127 -1.77 2.20 12.46
N HIS A 128 -0.70 2.66 13.11
CA HIS A 128 0.23 1.78 13.79
C HIS A 128 -0.44 1.01 14.94
N ARG A 129 -1.24 1.70 15.76
CA ARG A 129 -1.98 1.07 16.87
C ARG A 129 -2.97 0.03 16.36
N LEU A 130 -3.63 0.29 15.23
CA LEU A 130 -4.59 -0.63 14.61
C LEU A 130 -3.92 -1.91 14.11
N ASP A 131 -2.77 -1.80 13.43
CA ASP A 131 -2.04 -2.95 12.89
C ASP A 131 -0.52 -2.80 12.99
N LYS A 132 -0.01 -2.98 14.21
CA LYS A 132 1.40 -2.76 14.58
C LYS A 132 2.38 -3.55 13.70
N ARG A 133 2.02 -4.78 13.34
CA ARG A 133 2.90 -5.74 12.65
C ARG A 133 2.48 -6.02 11.21
N SER A 134 1.49 -5.32 10.66
CA SER A 134 0.90 -5.65 9.36
C SER A 134 0.25 -7.04 9.30
N THR A 135 -0.21 -7.57 10.43
CA THR A 135 -0.79 -8.92 10.56
C THR A 135 -2.24 -8.89 10.98
N GLY A 136 -2.65 -7.89 11.77
CA GLY A 136 -3.97 -7.86 12.39
C GLY A 136 -5.11 -7.87 11.37
N LEU A 137 -4.98 -7.07 10.32
CA LEU A 137 -6.04 -6.88 9.34
C LEU A 137 -6.22 -8.07 8.38
N ARG A 138 -5.38 -9.12 8.52
CA ARG A 138 -5.36 -10.28 7.62
C ARG A 138 -5.96 -11.54 8.24
N TYR A 139 -6.08 -11.59 9.56
CA TYR A 139 -6.47 -12.81 10.25
C TYR A 139 -7.62 -12.53 11.23
N PRO A 140 -8.60 -13.46 11.33
CA PRO A 140 -9.74 -13.30 12.22
C PRO A 140 -9.39 -13.51 13.71
N ASP A 141 -8.24 -14.09 14.00
CA ASP A 141 -7.77 -14.48 15.35
C ASP A 141 -6.78 -13.48 15.96
N THR A 142 -6.54 -12.35 15.29
CA THR A 142 -5.65 -11.33 15.79
C THR A 142 -6.40 -10.25 16.57
N ASP A 143 -5.76 -9.77 17.63
CA ASP A 143 -6.11 -8.55 18.36
C ASP A 143 -5.86 -7.31 17.47
N VAL A 144 -6.55 -7.21 16.33
CA VAL A 144 -6.87 -5.88 15.80
C VAL A 144 -7.57 -5.22 16.96
N ALA A 145 -6.97 -4.16 17.48
CA ALA A 145 -7.59 -3.47 18.59
C ALA A 145 -8.95 -2.99 18.08
N PHE A 146 -9.99 -3.74 18.49
CA PHE A 146 -11.37 -3.55 18.06
C PHE A 146 -11.83 -2.28 18.76
N PHE A 147 -11.40 -1.16 18.22
CA PHE A 147 -11.96 0.12 18.55
C PHE A 147 -13.26 0.20 17.77
N GLU A 148 -14.34 0.62 18.42
CA GLU A 148 -15.56 1.10 17.79
C GLU A 148 -15.27 2.41 17.02
N ALA A 149 -14.26 2.40 16.17
CA ALA A 149 -13.73 3.53 15.44
C ALA A 149 -14.00 3.28 13.96
N GLY A 150 -14.85 4.13 13.38
CA GLY A 150 -15.12 4.16 11.96
C GLY A 150 -14.69 5.51 11.37
N SER A 151 -14.47 5.53 10.07
CA SER A 151 -14.45 6.77 9.29
C SER A 151 -15.52 6.65 8.24
N LEU A 152 -16.30 7.72 8.04
CA LEU A 152 -17.13 7.81 6.84
C LEU A 152 -16.22 7.71 5.61
N LEU A 153 -16.72 7.09 4.55
CA LEU A 153 -15.93 6.83 3.35
C LEU A 153 -15.41 8.12 2.71
N SER A 154 -16.19 9.20 2.73
CA SER A 154 -15.77 10.53 2.28
C SER A 154 -14.55 11.03 3.05
N ASP A 155 -14.61 10.98 4.37
CA ASP A 155 -13.56 11.46 5.26
C ASP A 155 -12.32 10.57 5.14
N TRP A 156 -12.52 9.27 4.96
CA TRP A 156 -11.44 8.31 4.71
C TRP A 156 -10.68 8.68 3.44
N LEU A 157 -11.39 8.91 2.33
CA LEU A 157 -10.78 9.30 1.06
C LEU A 157 -9.97 10.59 1.20
N GLU A 158 -10.52 11.63 1.84
CA GLU A 158 -9.82 12.90 2.05
C GLU A 158 -8.57 12.73 2.94
N LYS A 159 -8.71 12.05 4.09
CA LYS A 159 -7.60 11.84 5.04
C LYS A 159 -6.48 11.01 4.42
N THR A 160 -6.83 9.93 3.71
CA THR A 160 -5.85 9.05 3.08
C THR A 160 -5.13 9.74 1.93
N GLU A 161 -5.83 10.53 1.10
CA GLU A 161 -5.24 11.32 0.03
C GLU A 161 -4.27 12.37 0.58
N ARG A 162 -4.69 13.09 1.62
CA ARG A 162 -3.87 14.10 2.27
C ARG A 162 -2.61 13.51 2.89
N LEU A 163 -2.72 12.40 3.61
CA LEU A 163 -1.57 11.73 4.23
C LEU A 163 -0.61 11.21 3.16
N HIS A 164 -1.13 10.49 2.16
CA HIS A 164 -0.31 9.91 1.10
C HIS A 164 0.43 10.99 0.30
N SER A 165 -0.27 12.05 -0.10
CA SER A 165 0.31 13.17 -0.84
C SER A 165 1.40 13.90 -0.04
N ALA A 166 1.19 14.11 1.27
CA ALA A 166 2.20 14.71 2.13
C ALA A 166 3.48 13.86 2.19
N LEU A 167 3.35 12.55 2.38
CA LEU A 167 4.51 11.65 2.41
C LEU A 167 5.22 11.57 1.05
N LEU A 168 4.47 11.55 -0.05
CA LEU A 168 5.05 11.58 -1.40
C LEU A 168 5.82 12.87 -1.67
N GLY A 169 5.29 14.03 -1.27
CA GLY A 169 6.00 15.31 -1.39
C GLY A 169 7.32 15.30 -0.61
N MET A 170 7.30 14.80 0.63
CA MET A 170 8.50 14.67 1.46
C MET A 170 9.55 13.70 0.90
N SER A 171 9.15 12.74 0.06
CA SER A 171 10.06 11.79 -0.60
C SER A 171 10.81 12.37 -1.81
N GLN A 172 10.52 13.62 -2.17
CA GLN A 172 11.08 14.30 -3.35
C GLN A 172 11.76 15.63 -3.00
N THR A 173 11.28 16.34 -1.98
CA THR A 173 11.85 17.62 -1.56
C THR A 173 13.28 17.42 -1.05
N ARG A 174 14.26 18.12 -1.65
CA ARG A 174 15.61 18.20 -1.10
C ARG A 174 15.53 18.95 0.24
N ILE A 175 16.08 18.35 1.31
CA ILE A 175 16.32 19.05 2.57
C ILE A 175 17.46 20.05 2.37
#